data_AF-A0A9X1RMM2-F1
#
_entry.id   AF-A0A9X1RMM2-F1
#
_cell.length_a   1.000
_cell.length_b   1.000
_cell.length_c   1.000
_cell.angle_alpha   90.00
_cell.angle_beta   90.00
_cell.angle_gamma   90.00
#
_symmetry.space_group_name_H-M   'P 1'
#
loop_
_entity.id
_entity.type
_entity.pdbx_description
1 polymer ?
#
loop_
_entity_poly.entity_id
_entity_poly.type
_entity_poly.pdbx_seq_one_letter_code
_entity_poly.pdbx_strand_id
1 'polypeptide(L)'
;MKFSTLACALLALFLISLRVQAQMHAPPEDYEYLRRIRVPDVVVNCISALDEWVRQGRRYDSLLVPDRRALTARIETPAPEGAITRVSSSGAIAQPAPIDTVIHLRGFAKMRGKYAWVPVKATCGIWHTHVVDVALTPRAAHESSSIQ
;
A
#
# COMPACT_ATOMS: atom_id res chain seq x y z
N MET A 1 -25.77 -22.48 -41.14
CA MET A 1 -25.19 -23.04 -39.90
C MET A 1 -23.91 -22.34 -39.41
N LYS A 2 -23.15 -21.60 -40.25
CA LYS A 2 -21.91 -20.89 -39.85
C LYS A 2 -22.11 -19.61 -39.02
N PHE A 3 -23.27 -18.95 -39.17
CA PHE A 3 -23.55 -17.70 -38.44
C PHE A 3 -23.84 -17.92 -36.95
N SER A 4 -24.48 -19.04 -36.61
CA SER A 4 -24.80 -19.37 -35.20
C SER A 4 -23.56 -19.66 -34.36
N THR A 5 -22.53 -20.28 -34.95
CA THR A 5 -21.27 -20.58 -34.27
C THR A 5 -20.45 -19.31 -34.04
N LEU A 6 -20.48 -18.36 -34.99
CA LEU A 6 -19.84 -17.05 -34.85
C LEU A 6 -20.49 -16.20 -33.76
N ALA A 7 -21.83 -16.20 -33.68
CA ALA A 7 -22.56 -15.49 -32.64
C ALA A 7 -22.25 -16.04 -31.23
N CYS A 8 -22.22 -17.37 -31.06
CA CYS A 8 -21.84 -17.97 -29.78
C CYS A 8 -20.38 -17.68 -29.40
N ALA A 9 -19.45 -17.70 -30.36
CA ALA A 9 -18.05 -17.41 -30.09
C ALA A 9 -17.85 -15.95 -29.64
N LEU A 10 -18.52 -15.00 -30.28
CA LEU A 10 -18.48 -13.58 -29.90
C LEU A 10 -19.11 -13.34 -28.52
N LEU A 11 -20.24 -14.01 -28.23
CA LEU A 11 -20.89 -13.92 -26.92
C LEU A 11 -19.99 -14.47 -25.81
N ALA A 12 -19.33 -15.61 -26.05
CA ALA A 12 -18.38 -16.19 -25.10
C ALA A 12 -17.19 -15.26 -24.84
N LEU A 13 -16.63 -14.64 -25.89
CA LEU A 13 -15.54 -13.67 -25.78
C LEU A 13 -15.95 -12.43 -24.98
N PHE A 14 -17.18 -11.94 -25.19
CA PHE A 14 -17.74 -10.80 -24.45
C PHE A 14 -17.96 -11.13 -22.97
N LEU A 15 -18.44 -12.33 -22.65
CA LEU A 15 -18.60 -12.76 -21.26
C LEU A 15 -17.26 -12.95 -20.55
N ILE A 16 -16.25 -13.46 -21.24
CA ILE A 16 -14.89 -13.60 -20.70
C ILE A 16 -14.26 -12.22 -20.46
N SER A 17 -14.42 -11.28 -21.40
CA SER A 17 -13.88 -9.92 -21.22
C SER A 17 -14.57 -9.17 -20.08
N LEU A 18 -15.88 -9.31 -19.89
CA LEU A 18 -16.58 -8.76 -18.71
C LEU A 18 -16.06 -9.36 -17.39
N ARG A 19 -15.83 -10.68 -17.34
CA ARG A 19 -15.28 -11.36 -16.15
C ARG A 19 -13.88 -10.86 -15.82
N VAL A 20 -13.04 -10.66 -16.82
CA VAL A 20 -11.68 -10.12 -16.66
C VAL A 20 -11.73 -8.69 -16.14
N GLN A 21 -12.61 -7.83 -16.67
CA GLN A 21 -12.78 -6.46 -16.18
C GLN A 21 -13.31 -6.41 -14.74
N ALA A 22 -14.24 -7.29 -14.37
CA ALA A 22 -14.77 -7.37 -13.01
C ALA A 22 -13.72 -7.83 -11.97
N GLN A 23 -12.72 -8.62 -12.37
CA GLN A 23 -11.61 -9.04 -11.51
C GLN A 23 -10.50 -7.98 -11.42
N MET A 24 -10.35 -7.13 -12.45
CA MET A 24 -9.38 -6.02 -12.42
C MET A 24 -9.86 -4.82 -11.58
N HIS A 25 -11.14 -4.78 -11.21
CA HIS A 25 -11.77 -3.71 -10.44
C HIS A 25 -12.23 -4.20 -9.06
N ALA A 26 -11.47 -5.08 -8.40
CA ALA A 26 -11.64 -5.25 -6.96
C ALA A 26 -11.51 -3.85 -6.34
N PRO A 27 -12.60 -3.29 -5.75
CA PRO A 27 -12.52 -1.97 -5.17
C PRO A 27 -11.38 -2.00 -4.13
N PRO A 28 -10.56 -0.95 -4.02
CA PRO A 28 -9.67 -0.83 -2.88
C PRO A 28 -10.53 -1.08 -1.65
N GLU A 29 -10.09 -1.98 -0.75
CA GLU A 29 -10.84 -2.27 0.47
C GLU A 29 -11.33 -0.95 1.05
N ASP A 30 -12.64 -0.82 1.24
CA ASP A 30 -13.24 0.49 1.47
C ASP A 30 -12.87 0.95 2.88
N TYR A 31 -11.74 1.63 3.00
CA TYR A 31 -11.18 2.14 4.24
C TYR A 31 -12.05 3.26 4.86
N GLU A 32 -13.27 3.47 4.36
CA GLU A 32 -14.34 4.27 4.96
C GLU A 32 -14.56 3.95 6.43
N TYR A 33 -14.37 2.69 6.86
CA TYR A 33 -14.46 2.37 8.29
C TYR A 33 -13.40 3.07 9.13
N LEU A 34 -12.19 3.31 8.59
CA LEU A 34 -11.14 4.06 9.27
C LEU A 34 -11.54 5.53 9.44
N ARG A 35 -12.24 6.10 8.45
CA ARG A 35 -12.81 7.46 8.55
C ARG A 35 -13.85 7.54 9.67
N ARG A 36 -14.70 6.51 9.82
CA ARG A 36 -15.69 6.44 10.91
C ARG A 36 -15.07 6.43 12.30
N ILE A 37 -13.90 5.82 12.48
CA ILE A 37 -13.16 5.84 13.75
C ILE A 37 -12.23 7.05 13.89
N ARG A 38 -12.36 8.07 13.02
CA ARG A 38 -11.60 9.33 13.04
C ARG A 38 -10.11 9.19 12.72
N VAL A 39 -9.73 8.22 11.87
CA VAL A 39 -8.39 8.24 11.26
C VAL A 39 -8.33 9.38 10.24
N PRO A 40 -7.27 10.21 10.23
CA PRO A 40 -7.12 11.28 9.25
C PRO A 40 -7.08 10.76 7.81
N ASP A 41 -7.71 11.47 6.87
CA ASP A 41 -7.77 11.04 5.45
C ASP A 41 -6.39 10.82 4.84
N VAL A 42 -5.41 11.64 5.21
CA VAL A 42 -4.01 11.48 4.75
C VAL A 42 -3.42 10.14 5.17
N VAL A 43 -3.79 9.62 6.35
CA VAL A 43 -3.35 8.30 6.83
C VAL A 43 -4.11 7.21 6.10
N VAL A 44 -5.42 7.38 5.86
CA VAL A 44 -6.22 6.43 5.07
C VAL A 44 -5.67 6.27 3.66
N ASN A 45 -5.34 7.37 2.99
CA ASN A 45 -4.73 7.38 1.66
C ASN A 45 -3.34 6.74 1.66
N CYS A 46 -2.56 6.92 2.73
CA CYS A 46 -1.28 6.25 2.89
C CYS A 46 -1.45 4.72 3.04
N ILE A 47 -2.41 4.26 3.84
CA ILE A 47 -2.69 2.83 4.01
C ILE A 47 -3.13 2.19 2.69
N SER A 48 -4.02 2.85 1.94
CA SER A 48 -4.46 2.33 0.64
C SER A 48 -3.33 2.27 -0.39
N ALA A 49 -2.47 3.30 -0.44
CA ALA A 49 -1.29 3.30 -1.32
C ALA A 49 -0.27 2.22 -0.94
N LEU A 50 -0.07 1.97 0.36
CA LEU A 50 0.81 0.91 0.84
C LEU A 50 0.28 -0.49 0.50
N ASP A 51 -1.01 -0.73 0.66
CA ASP A 51 -1.64 -2.00 0.30
C ASP A 51 -1.48 -2.31 -1.19
N GLU A 52 -1.76 -1.33 -2.05
CA GLU A 52 -1.55 -1.45 -3.50
C GLU A 52 -0.09 -1.73 -3.84
N TRP A 53 0.86 -1.00 -3.23
CA TRP A 53 2.28 -1.22 -3.43
C TRP A 53 2.74 -2.61 -2.97
N VAL A 54 2.21 -3.12 -1.86
CA VAL A 54 2.50 -4.48 -1.39
C VAL A 54 1.95 -5.53 -2.36
N ARG A 55 0.74 -5.35 -2.89
CA ARG A 55 0.14 -6.26 -3.86
C ARG A 55 0.98 -6.37 -5.14
N GLN A 56 1.55 -5.25 -5.60
CA GLN A 56 2.42 -5.19 -6.78
C GLN A 56 3.87 -5.64 -6.50
N GLY A 57 4.32 -5.59 -5.25
CA GLY A 57 5.68 -5.92 -4.85
C GLY A 57 6.01 -7.41 -4.88
N ARG A 58 7.31 -7.73 -4.81
CA ARG A 58 7.80 -9.13 -4.77
C ARG A 58 8.05 -9.68 -3.36
N ARG A 59 8.17 -8.82 -2.36
CA ARG A 59 8.66 -9.21 -1.02
C ARG A 59 7.54 -9.65 -0.08
N TYR A 60 6.39 -9.02 -0.18
CA TYR A 60 5.26 -9.22 0.72
C TYR A 60 4.03 -9.63 -0.09
N ASP A 61 3.13 -10.38 0.54
CA ASP A 61 1.84 -10.78 -0.03
C ASP A 61 0.72 -9.83 0.37
N SER A 62 0.74 -9.40 1.63
CA SER A 62 -0.29 -8.54 2.21
C SER A 62 0.27 -7.68 3.33
N LEU A 63 -0.45 -6.59 3.62
CA LEU A 63 -0.17 -5.67 4.71
C LEU A 63 -1.36 -5.65 5.68
N LEU A 64 -1.08 -5.66 6.97
CA LEU A 64 -2.07 -5.49 8.02
C LEU A 64 -1.66 -4.31 8.90
N VAL A 65 -2.50 -3.29 8.94
CA VAL A 65 -2.34 -2.11 9.80
C VAL A 65 -3.42 -2.17 10.87
N PRO A 66 -3.08 -2.46 12.15
CA PRO A 66 -4.09 -2.48 13.20
C PRO A 66 -4.71 -1.09 13.41
N ASP A 67 -6.00 -1.02 13.71
CA ASP A 67 -6.74 0.25 13.91
C ASP A 67 -6.04 1.20 14.88
N ARG A 68 -5.59 0.68 16.04
CA ARG A 68 -4.83 1.48 17.01
C ARG A 68 -3.58 2.11 16.41
N ARG A 69 -2.90 1.44 15.47
CA ARG A 69 -1.71 1.97 14.80
C ARG A 69 -2.05 3.00 13.73
N ALA A 70 -3.19 2.86 13.05
CA ALA A 70 -3.70 3.87 12.14
C ALA A 70 -4.09 5.16 12.92
N LEU A 71 -4.75 5.01 14.07
CA LEU A 71 -5.12 6.12 14.95
C LEU A 71 -3.91 6.83 15.57
N THR A 72 -2.82 6.10 15.82
CA THR A 72 -1.57 6.66 16.36
C THR A 72 -0.50 6.88 15.27
N ALA A 73 -0.91 7.01 14.00
CA ALA A 73 0.04 7.31 12.93
C ALA A 73 0.70 8.67 13.21
N ARG A 74 2.02 8.74 13.03
CA ARG A 74 2.77 9.98 13.21
C ARG A 74 2.76 10.73 11.88
N ILE A 75 2.23 11.94 11.89
CA ILE A 75 2.22 12.83 10.73
C ILE A 75 3.25 13.92 11.00
N GLU A 76 4.24 14.04 10.12
CA GLU A 76 5.31 15.04 10.21
C GLU A 76 5.13 16.07 9.10
N THR A 77 4.78 17.30 9.48
CA THR A 77 4.60 18.45 8.59
C THR A 77 5.24 19.68 9.23
N PRO A 78 6.19 20.38 8.57
CA PRO A 78 6.78 20.03 7.28
C PRO A 78 7.62 18.74 7.36
N ALA A 79 7.75 18.05 6.22
CA ALA A 79 8.60 16.88 6.11
C ALA A 79 10.05 17.20 6.55
N PRO A 80 10.71 16.31 7.32
CA PRO A 80 12.11 16.49 7.65
C PRO A 80 12.97 16.50 6.37
N GLU A 81 14.02 17.32 6.34
CA GLU A 81 14.99 17.32 5.23
C GLU A 81 15.59 15.91 5.05
N GLY A 82 15.45 15.33 3.86
CA GLY A 82 15.96 13.99 3.54
C GLY A 82 15.12 12.80 4.02
N ALA A 83 13.88 13.03 4.50
CA ALA A 83 13.06 11.99 5.13
C ALA A 83 12.71 10.79 4.25
N ILE A 84 12.78 10.90 2.91
CA ILE A 84 12.58 9.76 2.01
C ILE A 84 13.55 9.84 0.83
N THR A 85 14.58 8.99 0.86
CA THR A 85 15.43 8.71 -0.30
C THR A 85 14.77 7.57 -1.06
N ARG A 86 14.20 7.83 -2.24
CA ARG A 86 13.68 6.78 -3.11
C ARG A 86 14.80 5.76 -3.36
N VAL A 87 14.62 4.52 -2.93
CA VAL A 87 15.40 3.40 -3.47
C VAL A 87 14.79 3.08 -4.83
N SER A 88 15.27 3.75 -5.88
CA SER A 88 14.90 3.40 -7.24
C SER A 88 15.40 1.98 -7.53
N SER A 89 14.50 1.08 -7.91
CA SER A 89 14.80 -0.30 -8.32
C SER A 89 15.76 -0.39 -9.52
N SER A 90 16.16 0.74 -10.12
CA SER A 90 17.03 0.83 -11.29
C SER A 90 18.45 1.36 -11.02
N GLY A 91 18.84 1.65 -9.77
CA GLY A 91 20.19 2.18 -9.49
C GLY A 91 20.47 3.58 -10.02
N ALA A 92 19.47 4.26 -10.60
CA ALA A 92 19.57 5.66 -10.99
C ALA A 92 19.36 6.57 -9.77
N ILE A 93 20.19 7.62 -9.68
CA ILE A 93 20.19 8.64 -8.64
C ILE A 93 18.77 9.19 -8.49
N ALA A 94 18.16 8.94 -7.33
CA ALA A 94 16.83 9.42 -7.00
C ALA A 94 16.82 10.95 -6.94
N GLN A 95 16.09 11.59 -7.85
CA GLN A 95 15.73 12.99 -7.67
C GLN A 95 14.81 13.11 -6.44
N PRO A 96 15.08 14.03 -5.50
CA PRO A 96 14.22 14.26 -4.36
C PRO A 96 12.87 14.76 -4.89
N ALA A 97 11.82 13.96 -4.72
CA ALA A 97 10.47 14.44 -4.92
C ALA A 97 10.19 15.51 -3.85
N PRO A 98 9.56 16.64 -4.18
CA PRO A 98 9.11 17.57 -3.17
C PRO A 98 8.10 16.84 -2.28
N ILE A 99 8.45 16.61 -1.03
CA ILE A 99 7.58 15.97 -0.03
C ILE A 99 7.27 17.04 1.02
N ASP A 100 5.99 17.29 1.26
CA ASP A 100 5.55 18.27 2.25
C ASP A 100 5.23 17.62 3.60
N THR A 101 4.80 16.36 3.59
CA THR A 101 4.37 15.61 4.75
C THR A 101 4.86 14.17 4.68
N VAL A 102 5.34 13.65 5.81
CA VAL A 102 5.69 12.24 5.95
C VAL A 102 4.80 11.59 6.99
N ILE A 103 4.20 10.46 6.63
CA ILE A 103 3.39 9.65 7.55
C ILE A 103 4.18 8.42 7.94
N HIS A 104 4.31 8.18 9.24
CA HIS A 104 4.89 6.96 9.80
C HIS A 104 3.80 6.14 10.49
N LEU A 105 3.68 4.89 10.10
CA LEU A 105 2.75 3.93 10.70
C LEU A 105 3.44 2.59 10.96
N ARG A 106 2.80 1.78 11.81
CA ARG A 106 3.30 0.46 12.19
C ARG A 106 2.28 -0.58 11.78
N GLY A 107 2.76 -1.68 11.24
CA GLY A 107 1.91 -2.79 10.83
C GLY A 107 2.66 -4.10 10.81
N PHE A 108 2.04 -5.07 10.17
CA PHE A 108 2.60 -6.38 9.92
C PHE A 108 2.50 -6.66 8.43
N ALA A 109 3.59 -7.14 7.83
CA ALA A 109 3.58 -7.56 6.45
C ALA A 109 3.73 -9.08 6.39
N LYS A 110 2.90 -9.73 5.57
CA LYS A 110 3.02 -11.17 5.30
C LYS A 110 4.13 -11.39 4.27
N MET A 111 5.11 -12.20 4.61
CA MET A 111 6.22 -12.53 3.71
C MET A 111 5.74 -13.36 2.53
N ARG A 112 6.13 -12.98 1.30
CA ARG A 112 5.68 -13.69 0.09
C ARG A 112 6.13 -15.14 0.08
N GLY A 113 5.17 -16.05 -0.14
CA GLY A 113 5.42 -17.49 -0.17
C GLY A 113 5.80 -18.10 1.19
N LYS A 114 5.62 -17.36 2.29
CA LYS A 114 5.86 -17.86 3.65
C LYS A 114 4.62 -17.62 4.52
N TYR A 115 4.36 -18.53 5.45
CA TYR A 115 3.33 -18.37 6.48
C TYR A 115 3.85 -17.56 7.68
N ALA A 116 4.54 -16.45 7.42
CA ALA A 116 5.18 -15.64 8.44
C ALA A 116 4.79 -14.16 8.30
N TRP A 117 4.36 -13.57 9.41
CA TRP A 117 4.10 -12.15 9.55
C TRP A 117 5.30 -11.48 10.21
N VAL A 118 5.79 -10.39 9.63
CA VAL A 118 6.90 -9.61 10.18
C VAL A 118 6.42 -8.22 10.57
N PRO A 119 6.80 -7.71 11.74
CA PRO A 119 6.49 -6.33 12.10
C PRO A 119 7.25 -5.38 11.17
N VAL A 120 6.56 -4.36 10.66
CA VAL A 120 7.12 -3.36 9.73
C VAL A 120 6.85 -1.95 10.23
N LYS A 121 7.78 -1.04 9.94
CA LYS A 121 7.52 0.40 9.92
C LYS A 121 7.20 0.76 8.48
N ALA A 122 6.08 1.42 8.28
CA ALA A 122 5.62 1.87 6.99
C ALA A 122 5.67 3.39 6.92
N THR A 123 6.11 3.92 5.78
CA THR A 123 6.26 5.35 5.56
C THR A 123 5.61 5.75 4.26
N CYS A 124 4.88 6.87 4.24
CA CYS A 124 4.38 7.49 3.02
C CYS A 124 4.86 8.94 2.91
N GLY A 125 5.34 9.32 1.74
CA GLY A 125 5.61 10.70 1.37
C GLY A 125 4.41 11.29 0.65
N ILE A 126 3.98 12.46 1.11
CA ILE A 126 2.86 13.20 0.52
C ILE A 126 3.40 14.46 -0.14
N TRP A 127 2.76 14.84 -1.26
CA TRP A 127 2.93 16.11 -1.94
C TRP A 127 1.58 16.67 -2.35
N HIS A 128 1.21 17.85 -1.86
CA HIS A 128 -0.08 18.50 -2.15
C HIS A 128 -1.25 17.52 -2.05
N THR A 129 -1.32 16.76 -0.95
CA THR A 129 -2.34 15.72 -0.65
C THR A 129 -2.23 14.37 -1.37
N HIS A 130 -1.28 14.22 -2.31
CA HIS A 130 -1.08 12.97 -3.05
C HIS A 130 0.07 12.15 -2.47
N VAL A 131 -0.11 10.83 -2.37
CA VAL A 131 0.98 9.93 -1.98
C VAL A 131 1.94 9.78 -3.17
N VAL A 132 3.19 10.22 -3.00
CA VAL A 132 4.24 10.21 -4.04
C VAL A 132 5.38 9.23 -3.77
N ASP A 133 5.41 8.68 -2.55
CA ASP A 133 6.37 7.65 -2.16
C ASP A 133 5.80 6.77 -1.04
N VAL A 134 6.20 5.50 -1.02
CA VAL A 134 5.81 4.52 -0.02
C VAL A 134 6.98 3.56 0.26
N ALA A 135 7.19 3.20 1.51
CA ALA A 135 8.19 2.22 1.88
C ALA A 135 7.79 1.36 3.08
N LEU A 136 8.25 0.11 3.10
CA LEU A 136 8.15 -0.81 4.23
C LEU A 136 9.55 -1.25 4.68
N THR A 137 9.86 -0.97 5.94
CA THR A 137 11.10 -1.44 6.58
C THR A 137 10.77 -2.48 7.66
N PRO A 138 11.38 -3.67 7.64
CA PRO A 138 11.24 -4.63 8.72
C PRO A 138 11.73 -4.03 10.03
N ARG A 139 10.98 -4.26 11.11
CA ARG A 139 11.45 -3.98 12.46
C ARG A 139 12.22 -5.21 12.95
N ALA A 140 13.49 -5.05 13.29
CA ALA A 140 14.23 -6.09 13.98
C ALA A 140 13.50 -6.43 15.30
N ALA A 141 13.34 -7.72 15.61
CA ALA A 141 12.66 -8.19 16.82
C ALA A 141 13.47 -7.96 18.13
N HIS A 142 14.57 -7.20 18.07
CA HIS A 142 15.40 -6.87 19.23
C HIS A 142 15.54 -5.36 19.36
N GLU A 143 14.62 -4.77 20.10
CA GLU A 143 15.00 -3.70 21.01
C GLU A 143 14.67 -4.27 22.39
N SER A 144 15.68 -4.90 22.99
CA SER A 144 15.68 -5.29 24.40
C SER A 144 15.22 -4.07 25.19
N SER A 145 13.98 -4.11 25.69
CA SER A 145 13.54 -3.25 26.77
C SER A 145 14.43 -3.57 27.96
N SER A 146 15.56 -2.88 28.08
CA SER A 146 16.26 -2.77 29.36
C SER A 146 15.32 -1.98 30.27
N ILE A 147 14.48 -2.70 30.99
CA ILE A 147 13.82 -2.18 32.17
C ILE A 147 14.95 -1.91 33.16
N GLN A 148 15.21 -0.63 33.40
CA GLN A 148 15.99 -0.15 34.54
C GLN A 148 15.07 -0.08 35.76
#